data_AF-A0A7S4B650-F1
#
_entry.id   AF-A0A7S4B650-F1
#
_cell.length_a   1.000
_cell.length_b   1.000
_cell.length_c   1.000
_cell.angle_alpha   90.00
_cell.angle_beta   90.00
_cell.angle_gamma   90.00
#
_symmetry.space_group_name_H-M   'P 1'
#
loop_
_entity.id
_entity.type
_entity.pdbx_description
1 polymer ?
#
loop_
_entity_poly.entity_id
_entity_poly.type
_entity_poly.pdbx_seq_one_letter_code
_entity_poly.pdbx_strand_id
1 'polypeptide(L)'
;VVLLPSPLHCNGADVVHGTGSVPAFAMIIPVRCFTCGKVIGNKYDKYLELLQADYTEGDALDALGLKRYCCRRMLLTHVDLIEKLLNYNTLERGDAQADDHPGGSGMDD
;
A
#
# COMPACT_ATOMS: atom_id res chain seq x y z
N VAL A 1 17.70 34.33 33.70
CA VAL A 1 19.06 33.88 34.09
C VAL A 1 18.92 32.53 34.74
N VAL A 2 19.34 31.48 34.01
CA VAL A 2 19.56 30.06 34.40
C VAL A 2 18.34 29.32 35.01
N LEU A 3 17.84 28.17 34.53
CA LEU A 3 18.33 27.06 33.70
C LEU A 3 17.15 26.27 33.11
N LEU A 4 17.32 25.75 31.89
CA LEU A 4 16.63 24.56 31.40
C LEU A 4 16.89 23.36 32.33
N PRO A 5 15.99 22.37 32.33
CA PRO A 5 16.45 21.05 31.89
C PRO A 5 15.44 20.35 30.98
N SER A 6 15.87 20.04 29.76
CA SER A 6 15.49 18.80 29.10
C SER A 6 16.07 17.63 29.93
N PRO A 7 15.32 16.54 30.15
CA PRO A 7 15.68 15.31 29.45
C PRO A 7 14.47 14.44 29.07
N LEU A 8 14.50 13.95 27.83
CA LEU A 8 14.40 12.53 27.49
C LEU A 8 13.65 11.62 28.48
N HIS A 9 12.42 11.26 28.10
CA HIS A 9 11.77 9.95 28.33
C HIS A 9 10.94 9.72 27.04
N CYS A 10 11.16 8.81 26.09
CA CYS A 10 11.88 7.53 25.98
C CYS A 10 11.70 6.58 27.15
N ASN A 11 10.56 5.85 27.18
CA ASN A 11 10.48 4.46 27.63
C ASN A 11 9.16 3.79 27.21
N GLY A 12 9.28 2.62 26.58
CA GLY A 12 8.20 1.73 26.12
C GLY A 12 8.09 1.72 24.59
N ALA A 13 8.96 1.10 23.80
CA ALA A 13 9.32 -0.32 23.84
C ALA A 13 8.08 -1.22 23.92
N ASP A 14 7.27 -1.20 22.86
CA ASP A 14 6.89 -2.48 22.24
C ASP A 14 7.38 -2.43 20.79
N VAL A 15 8.55 -3.02 20.59
CA VAL A 15 9.09 -3.36 19.29
C VAL A 15 8.14 -4.38 18.68
N VAL A 16 7.14 -3.89 17.96
CA VAL A 16 6.47 -4.71 16.96
C VAL A 16 7.38 -4.81 15.74
N HIS A 17 8.42 -5.62 15.86
CA HIS A 17 8.91 -6.39 14.72
C HIS A 17 7.82 -7.43 14.36
N GLY A 18 6.73 -6.93 13.78
CA GLY A 18 5.72 -7.73 13.11
C GLY A 18 6.11 -7.84 11.64
N THR A 19 6.99 -8.78 11.32
CA THR A 19 7.09 -9.29 9.94
C THR A 19 5.73 -9.87 9.55
N GLY A 20 5.01 -9.22 8.65
CA GLY A 20 3.72 -9.77 8.22
C GLY A 20 2.83 -8.79 7.50
N SER A 21 3.32 -8.29 6.37
CA SER A 21 2.54 -7.80 5.22
C SER A 21 1.27 -7.01 5.54
N VAL A 22 1.36 -5.68 5.49
CA VAL A 22 0.18 -4.87 5.18
C VAL A 22 -0.54 -5.53 4.00
N PRO A 23 -1.83 -5.94 4.12
CA PRO A 23 -2.52 -6.50 2.99
C PRO A 23 -2.77 -5.37 2.02
N ALA A 24 -1.85 -5.24 1.07
CA ALA A 24 -1.98 -4.29 0.01
C ALA A 24 -3.10 -4.80 -0.91
N PHE A 25 -4.33 -4.35 -0.68
CA PHE A 25 -5.55 -4.62 -1.43
C PHE A 25 -6.07 -3.45 -2.30
N ALA A 26 -5.46 -3.14 -3.46
CA ALA A 26 -6.13 -2.62 -4.67
C ALA A 26 -5.21 -2.69 -5.91
N MET A 27 -5.75 -2.66 -7.12
CA MET A 27 -4.95 -2.71 -8.35
C MET A 27 -4.10 -1.44 -8.55
N ILE A 28 -3.05 -1.58 -9.38
CA ILE A 28 -2.08 -0.55 -9.77
C ILE A 28 -2.63 0.89 -9.81
N ILE A 29 -1.78 1.84 -9.42
CA ILE A 29 -2.12 3.26 -9.30
C ILE A 29 -2.66 3.83 -10.60
N PRO A 30 -3.76 4.60 -10.54
CA PRO A 30 -4.22 5.33 -11.71
C PRO A 30 -3.15 6.31 -12.20
N VAL A 31 -2.76 6.19 -13.48
CA VAL A 31 -1.74 7.05 -14.11
C VAL A 31 -2.06 8.54 -13.96
N ARG A 32 -3.35 8.90 -14.04
CA ARG A 32 -3.87 10.26 -13.86
C ARG A 32 -4.99 10.27 -12.83
N CYS A 33 -5.14 11.39 -12.12
CA CYS A 33 -6.31 11.58 -11.26
C CYS A 33 -7.60 11.70 -12.09
N PHE A 34 -8.64 10.98 -11.67
CA PHE A 34 -9.96 10.99 -12.31
C PHE A 34 -10.63 12.36 -12.36
N THR A 35 -10.30 13.27 -11.44
CA THR A 35 -10.91 14.60 -11.38
C THR A 35 -10.01 15.68 -11.98
N CYS A 36 -8.73 15.72 -11.61
CA CYS A 36 -7.82 16.81 -11.99
C CYS A 36 -7.01 16.52 -13.28
N GLY A 37 -6.97 15.27 -13.76
CA GLY A 37 -6.16 14.87 -14.92
C GLY A 37 -4.64 14.96 -14.72
N LYS A 38 -4.19 15.41 -13.54
CA LYS A 38 -2.77 15.50 -13.16
C LYS A 38 -2.16 14.10 -13.16
N VAL A 39 -0.93 13.99 -13.66
CA VAL A 39 -0.16 12.75 -13.64
C VAL A 39 0.24 12.45 -12.20
N ILE A 40 -0.08 11.23 -11.75
CA ILE A 40 0.11 10.77 -10.37
C ILE A 40 0.98 9.51 -10.31
N GLY A 41 0.92 8.63 -11.30
CA GLY A 41 1.63 7.35 -11.28
C GLY A 41 3.15 7.48 -11.05
N ASN A 42 3.78 8.56 -11.52
CA ASN A 42 5.22 8.81 -11.35
C ASN A 42 5.64 9.34 -9.97
N LYS A 43 4.70 9.54 -9.04
CA LYS A 43 4.96 10.13 -7.71
C LYS A 43 4.84 9.15 -6.58
N TYR A 44 4.33 7.95 -6.84
CA TYR A 44 4.07 6.98 -5.79
C TYR A 44 5.34 6.44 -5.16
N ASP A 45 6.34 6.10 -5.97
CA ASP A 45 7.61 5.59 -5.45
C ASP A 45 8.26 6.60 -4.49
N LYS A 46 8.24 7.88 -4.88
CA LYS A 46 8.72 8.98 -4.03
C LYS A 46 7.88 9.15 -2.76
N TYR A 47 6.58 8.88 -2.81
CA TYR A 47 5.73 8.90 -1.62
C TYR A 47 6.13 7.79 -0.65
N LEU A 48 6.44 6.58 -1.14
CA LEU A 48 6.94 5.48 -0.33
C LEU A 48 8.31 5.79 0.27
N GLU A 49 9.23 6.35 -0.51
CA GLU A 49 10.56 6.80 -0.02
C GLU A 49 10.43 7.82 1.13
N LEU A 50 9.48 8.77 1.01
CA LEU A 50 9.23 9.77 2.04
C LEU A 50 8.64 9.15 3.32
N LEU A 51 7.73 8.17 3.18
CA LEU A 51 7.18 7.46 4.33
C LEU A 51 8.25 6.60 5.04
N GLN A 52 9.17 6.00 4.28
CA GLN A 52 10.32 5.28 4.85
C GLN A 52 11.30 6.20 5.59
N ALA A 53 11.34 7.48 5.21
CA ALA A 53 12.14 8.51 5.86
C ALA A 53 11.42 9.19 7.05
N ASP A 54 10.37 8.57 7.61
CA ASP A 54 9.60 9.04 8.77
C ASP A 54 8.89 10.40 8.55
N TYR A 55 8.55 10.75 7.30
CA TYR A 55 7.69 11.92 7.04
C TYR A 55 6.22 11.61 7.35
N THR A 56 5.48 12.63 7.78
CA THR A 56 4.02 12.53 7.89
C THR A 56 3.40 12.45 6.49
N GLU A 57 2.31 11.71 6.35
CA GLU A 57 1.63 11.49 5.06
C GLU A 57 1.20 12.81 4.42
N GLY A 58 0.79 13.78 5.24
CA GLY A 58 0.41 15.13 4.82
C GLY A 58 1.59 15.90 4.22
N ASP A 59 2.72 15.92 4.93
CA ASP A 59 3.93 16.64 4.50
C ASP A 59 4.55 16.00 3.26
N ALA A 60 4.51 14.67 3.16
CA ALA A 60 4.97 13.94 1.97
C ALA A 60 4.15 14.32 0.72
N LEU A 61 2.82 14.42 0.84
CA LEU A 61 1.96 14.85 -0.26
C LEU A 61 2.19 16.31 -0.68
N ASP A 62 2.54 17.16 0.27
CA ASP A 62 2.88 18.56 0.02
C ASP A 62 4.24 18.72 -0.65
N ALA A 63 5.25 17.95 -0.24
CA ALA A 63 6.56 17.88 -0.90
C ALA A 63 6.44 17.42 -2.37
N LEU A 64 5.48 16.54 -2.67
CA LEU A 64 5.18 16.08 -4.04
C LEU A 64 4.38 17.11 -4.87
N GLY A 65 3.97 18.24 -4.28
CA GLY A 65 3.23 19.31 -4.96
C GLY A 65 1.78 18.92 -5.30
N LEU A 66 1.16 18.04 -4.50
CA LEU A 66 -0.24 17.65 -4.62
C LEU A 66 -1.11 18.48 -3.67
N LYS A 67 -1.41 19.74 -4.05
CA LYS A 67 -2.20 20.65 -3.21
C LYS A 67 -3.71 20.37 -3.22
N ARG A 68 -4.24 19.83 -4.32
CA ARG A 68 -5.68 19.55 -4.48
C ARG A 68 -6.06 18.23 -3.83
N TYR A 69 -7.16 18.24 -3.06
CA TYR A 69 -7.72 17.08 -2.39
C TYR A 69 -8.01 15.90 -3.33
N CYS A 70 -8.49 16.18 -4.56
CA CYS A 70 -8.80 15.15 -5.54
C CYS A 70 -7.57 14.33 -5.96
N CYS A 71 -6.41 14.99 -6.07
CA CYS A 71 -5.17 14.33 -6.43
C CYS A 71 -4.56 13.62 -5.18
N ARG A 72 -4.75 14.16 -3.95
CA ARG A 72 -4.30 13.51 -2.69
C ARG A 72 -5.05 12.21 -2.39
N ARG A 73 -6.36 12.19 -2.60
CA ARG A 73 -7.22 10.99 -2.44
C ARG A 73 -6.66 9.79 -3.20
N MET A 74 -6.13 10.01 -4.40
CA MET A 74 -5.61 8.92 -5.25
C MET A 74 -4.40 8.22 -4.64
N LEU A 75 -3.55 8.92 -3.88
CA LEU A 75 -2.40 8.32 -3.20
C LEU A 75 -2.80 7.70 -1.86
N LEU A 76 -3.59 8.41 -1.06
CA LEU A 76 -3.98 7.98 0.28
C LEU A 76 -4.81 6.69 0.29
N THR A 77 -5.68 6.52 -0.70
CA THR A 77 -6.54 5.32 -0.80
C THR A 77 -5.99 4.30 -1.78
N HIS A 78 -4.81 4.51 -2.36
CA HIS A 78 -4.21 3.48 -3.18
C HIS A 78 -3.64 2.38 -2.31
N VAL A 79 -3.85 1.16 -2.75
CA VAL A 79 -3.32 -0.02 -2.13
C VAL A 79 -2.84 -0.91 -3.28
N ASP A 80 -1.69 -1.59 -3.20
CA ASP A 80 -1.07 -2.28 -4.35
C ASP A 80 -1.16 -3.83 -4.27
N LEU A 81 -2.02 -4.43 -5.10
CA LEU A 81 -2.33 -5.87 -5.14
C LEU A 81 -1.48 -6.65 -6.12
N ILE A 82 -0.67 -5.98 -6.93
CA ILE A 82 -0.03 -6.61 -8.07
C ILE A 82 0.78 -7.84 -7.64
N GLU A 83 1.50 -7.72 -6.52
CA GLU A 83 2.33 -8.79 -5.95
C GLU A 83 1.49 -10.03 -5.66
N LYS A 84 0.33 -9.87 -5.03
CA LYS A 84 -0.54 -11.00 -4.64
C LYS A 84 -1.25 -11.64 -5.84
N LEU A 85 -1.57 -10.85 -6.88
CA LEU A 85 -2.22 -11.34 -8.10
C LEU A 85 -1.26 -12.16 -8.98
N LEU A 86 0.02 -11.78 -9.04
CA LEU A 86 1.05 -12.50 -9.81
C LEU A 86 1.24 -13.95 -9.34
N ASN A 87 0.96 -14.23 -8.06
CA ASN A 87 1.01 -15.58 -7.50
C ASN A 87 -0.18 -16.48 -7.88
N TYR A 88 -1.25 -15.93 -8.47
CA TYR A 88 -2.38 -16.71 -8.96
C TYR A 88 -2.26 -16.95 -10.47
N ASN A 89 -1.28 -17.77 -10.88
CA ASN A 89 -1.16 -18.18 -12.26
C ASN A 89 -2.17 -19.30 -12.53
N THR A 90 -3.25 -19.00 -13.25
CA THR A 90 -4.31 -19.97 -13.58
C THR A 90 -3.82 -21.15 -14.42
N LEU A 91 -2.60 -21.10 -14.94
CA LEU A 91 -1.94 -22.15 -15.73
C LEU A 91 -1.29 -23.25 -14.87
N GLU A 92 -0.97 -22.99 -13.60
CA GLU A 92 -0.33 -23.99 -12.72
C GLU A 92 -1.35 -24.91 -12.01
N ARG A 93 -2.65 -24.63 -12.19
CA ARG A 93 -3.74 -25.46 -11.64
C ARG A 93 -4.00 -26.74 -12.45
N GLY A 94 -3.03 -27.15 -13.27
CA GLY A 94 -3.00 -28.43 -13.97
C GLY A 94 -2.30 -29.56 -13.19
N ASP A 95 -1.38 -29.26 -12.25
CA ASP A 95 -0.45 -30.31 -11.78
C ASP A 95 -0.19 -30.38 -10.26
N ALA A 96 -0.83 -29.55 -9.42
CA ALA A 96 -0.62 -29.64 -7.97
C ALA A 96 -1.90 -29.34 -7.18
N GLN A 97 -2.77 -30.34 -7.04
CA GLN A 97 -3.29 -30.82 -5.74
C GLN A 97 -4.35 -31.91 -6.04
N ALA A 98 -3.92 -33.16 -6.07
CA ALA A 98 -4.78 -34.22 -5.58
C ALA A 98 -4.85 -34.01 -4.07
N ASP A 99 -5.98 -33.57 -3.53
CA ASP A 99 -6.46 -33.87 -2.17
C ASP A 99 -7.85 -33.20 -1.94
N ASP A 100 -8.85 -34.08 -1.82
CA ASP A 100 -10.21 -33.95 -1.28
C ASP A 100 -11.08 -32.72 -1.65
N HIS A 101 -11.87 -32.86 -2.73
CA HIS A 101 -13.30 -32.51 -2.65
C HIS A 101 -14.13 -33.36 -3.63
N PRO A 102 -15.12 -34.13 -3.14
CA PRO A 102 -16.05 -34.85 -4.00
C PRO A 102 -17.20 -33.93 -4.40
N GLY A 103 -17.58 -33.95 -5.68
CA GLY A 103 -18.91 -33.49 -6.11
C GLY A 103 -18.91 -32.60 -7.33
N GLY A 104 -18.83 -33.23 -8.50
CA GLY A 104 -19.28 -32.62 -9.74
C GLY A 104 -20.79 -32.80 -9.95
N SER A 105 -21.38 -31.85 -10.69
CA SER A 105 -22.44 -32.02 -11.69
C SER A 105 -22.70 -30.59 -12.21
N GLY A 106 -22.36 -30.20 -13.44
CA GLY A 106 -22.71 -30.92 -14.66
C GLY A 106 -24.21 -30.83 -14.83
N MET A 107 -24.70 -29.70 -15.33
CA MET A 107 -26.04 -29.60 -15.91
C MET A 107 -25.97 -28.57 -17.03
N ASP A 108 -25.66 -29.10 -18.22
CA ASP A 108 -25.69 -28.42 -19.50
C ASP A 108 -27.16 -28.37 -19.97
N ASP A 109 -27.70 -27.18 -20.22
CA ASP A 109 -28.76 -26.86 -21.21
C ASP A 109 -29.05 -25.35 -21.22
#